data_AF-A0AAN7TCX1-F1
#
_entry.id   AF-A0AAN7TCX1-F1
#
_cell.length_a   1.000
_cell.length_b   1.000
_cell.length_c   1.000
_cell.angle_alpha   90.00
_cell.angle_beta   90.00
_cell.angle_gamma   90.00
#
_symmetry.space_group_name_H-M   'P 1'
#
loop_
_entity.id
_entity.type
_entity.pdbx_description
1 polymer ?
#
loop_
_entity_poly.entity_id
_entity_poly.type
_entity_poly.pdbx_seq_one_letter_code
_entity_poly.pdbx_strand_id
1 'polypeptide(L)'
;MLDSSLSNRCDDLAHPDTLTVLVAAVLVAGILVSYLPQHAKIIRNRTSEGLSPWWVLLGGLSSIAALGNILTLPVSRADIKCCRDINGGACAAALLGVAQIGLQWACFMFIVMLFLIFFPVAPEYDMSSSTASLTSSPPPKRRDAVIVGSLTLLALLTTGIISVALIAAWPHHTQNWANLLGAVAGALAAIQYVPQIWYTYRLGDVKSLSVITMLIQVPGAFVFAFSLWQRVGWEGWSTWLVYIVTGVLQGVLLGLAIHYYRIGRLRDKESDGESFYGGVDDVDGAAVGAEDADERSALLGSGRKGSIKRNGGSSKRRPIAGTQRRVSTSQRQISMLYAATPPEHDSDRS
;
A
#
# COMPACT_ATOMS: atom_id res chain seq x y z
N MET A 1 6.66 -48.71 3.78
CA MET A 1 6.28 -47.79 2.67
C MET A 1 6.35 -46.33 3.04
N LEU A 2 5.79 -45.86 4.18
CA LEU A 2 5.92 -44.45 4.60
C LEU A 2 7.38 -44.02 4.88
N ASP A 3 8.18 -44.86 5.55
CA ASP A 3 9.60 -44.55 5.81
C ASP A 3 10.44 -44.48 4.53
N SER A 4 10.19 -45.37 3.57
CA SER A 4 10.90 -45.35 2.29
C SER A 4 10.57 -44.10 1.46
N SER A 5 9.32 -43.61 1.50
CA SER A 5 8.97 -42.35 0.81
C SER A 5 9.57 -41.12 1.48
N LEU A 6 9.68 -41.11 2.82
CA LEU A 6 10.30 -40.00 3.53
C LEU A 6 11.82 -40.00 3.32
N SER A 7 12.45 -41.18 3.35
CA SER A 7 13.88 -41.34 3.08
C SER A 7 14.24 -40.84 1.67
N ASN A 8 13.48 -41.23 0.64
CA ASN A 8 13.72 -40.75 -0.72
C ASN A 8 13.58 -39.23 -0.82
N ARG A 9 12.55 -38.66 -0.16
CA ARG A 9 12.37 -37.20 -0.11
C ARG A 9 13.56 -36.49 0.55
N CYS A 10 14.09 -37.01 1.66
CA CYS A 10 15.24 -36.40 2.32
C CYS A 10 16.51 -36.47 1.46
N ASP A 11 16.68 -37.53 0.67
CA ASP A 11 17.79 -37.68 -0.27
C ASP A 11 17.70 -36.68 -1.45
N ASP A 12 16.50 -36.48 -1.99
CA ASP A 12 16.23 -35.44 -2.99
C ASP A 12 16.56 -34.04 -2.44
N LEU A 13 16.20 -33.78 -1.18
CA LEU A 13 16.48 -32.51 -0.50
C LEU A 13 17.97 -32.29 -0.18
N ALA A 14 18.76 -33.36 -0.10
CA ALA A 14 20.20 -33.27 0.16
C ALA A 14 20.97 -32.67 -1.02
N HIS A 15 20.40 -32.70 -2.23
CA HIS A 15 21.02 -32.26 -3.48
C HIS A 15 20.20 -31.16 -4.17
N PRO A 16 20.12 -29.95 -3.58
CA PRO A 16 19.29 -28.88 -4.13
C PRO A 16 19.84 -28.36 -5.46
N ASP A 17 18.93 -28.07 -6.39
CA ASP A 17 19.29 -27.39 -7.63
C ASP A 17 19.74 -25.95 -7.35
N THR A 18 20.88 -25.55 -7.94
CA THR A 18 21.51 -24.26 -7.63
C THR A 18 20.70 -23.08 -8.18
N LEU A 19 20.04 -23.25 -9.33
CA LEU A 19 19.25 -22.19 -9.95
C LEU A 19 18.02 -21.87 -9.09
N THR A 20 17.28 -22.88 -8.66
CA THR A 20 16.11 -22.71 -7.77
C THR A 20 16.48 -22.07 -6.44
N VAL A 21 17.59 -22.49 -5.83
CA VAL A 21 18.12 -21.86 -4.61
C VAL A 21 18.47 -20.40 -4.84
N LEU A 22 19.17 -20.08 -5.94
CA LEU A 22 19.54 -18.71 -6.27
C LEU A 22 18.32 -17.82 -6.47
N VAL A 23 17.32 -18.29 -7.24
CA VAL A 23 16.07 -17.56 -7.47
C VAL A 23 15.35 -17.30 -6.15
N ALA A 24 15.19 -18.31 -5.30
CA ALA A 24 14.54 -18.16 -4.01
C ALA A 24 15.31 -17.19 -3.09
N ALA A 25 16.64 -17.27 -3.05
CA ALA A 25 17.47 -16.34 -2.26
C ALA A 25 17.33 -14.88 -2.74
N VAL A 26 17.33 -14.65 -4.05
CA VAL A 26 17.12 -13.31 -4.63
C VAL A 26 15.73 -12.78 -4.28
N LEU A 27 14.70 -13.63 -4.31
CA LEU A 27 13.35 -13.23 -3.91
C LEU A 27 13.25 -12.87 -2.43
N VAL A 28 13.89 -13.64 -1.54
CA VAL A 28 13.98 -13.33 -0.10
C VAL A 28 14.62 -11.96 0.12
N ALA A 29 15.74 -11.66 -0.57
CA ALA A 29 16.37 -10.35 -0.51
C ALA A 29 15.45 -9.24 -1.07
N GLY A 30 14.77 -9.52 -2.18
CA GLY A 30 13.81 -8.60 -2.81
C GLY A 30 12.65 -8.23 -1.89
N ILE A 31 12.14 -9.17 -1.08
CA ILE A 31 11.11 -8.91 -0.08
C ILE A 31 11.60 -7.88 0.95
N LEU A 32 12.78 -8.10 1.54
CA LEU A 32 13.35 -7.16 2.51
C LEU A 32 13.45 -5.76 1.91
N VAL A 33 14.10 -5.65 0.75
CA VAL A 33 14.30 -4.37 0.06
C VAL A 33 12.98 -3.67 -0.26
N SER A 34 11.95 -4.43 -0.62
CA SER A 34 10.63 -3.87 -0.98
C SER A 34 9.89 -3.25 0.21
N TYR A 35 10.09 -3.77 1.42
CA TYR A 35 9.40 -3.28 2.63
C TYR A 35 10.11 -2.11 3.31
N LEU A 36 11.44 -2.01 3.16
CA LEU A 36 12.25 -0.97 3.81
C LEU A 36 11.75 0.47 3.58
N PRO A 37 11.38 0.91 2.35
CA PRO A 37 10.92 2.28 2.13
C PRO A 37 9.66 2.61 2.92
N GLN A 38 8.72 1.65 3.03
CA GLN A 38 7.48 1.85 3.76
C GLN A 38 7.73 1.91 5.28
N HIS A 39 8.57 1.01 5.81
CA HIS A 39 8.98 1.05 7.21
C HIS A 39 9.67 2.37 7.55
N ALA A 40 10.63 2.79 6.73
CA ALA A 40 11.36 4.04 6.91
C ALA A 40 10.42 5.26 6.86
N LYS A 41 9.45 5.28 5.94
CA LYS A 41 8.47 6.38 5.83
C LYS A 41 7.64 6.55 7.11
N ILE A 42 7.10 5.45 7.66
CA ILE A 42 6.29 5.51 8.89
C ILE A 42 7.16 5.92 10.08
N ILE A 43 8.35 5.32 10.24
CA ILE A 43 9.26 5.60 11.37
C ILE A 43 9.75 7.05 11.34
N ARG A 44 10.17 7.54 10.17
CA ARG A 44 10.68 8.91 10.01
C ARG A 44 9.59 9.95 10.22
N ASN A 45 8.40 9.72 9.67
CA ASN A 45 7.31 10.67 9.77
C ASN A 45 6.56 10.57 11.10
N ARG A 46 6.78 9.51 11.89
CA ARG A 46 6.12 9.25 13.19
C ARG A 46 4.59 9.29 13.09
N THR A 47 4.04 8.97 11.93
CA THR A 47 2.61 8.97 11.65
C THR A 47 2.28 7.90 10.62
N SER A 48 1.09 7.33 10.76
CA SER A 48 0.51 6.37 9.82
C SER A 48 -0.60 7.00 8.96
N GLU A 49 -0.63 8.33 8.87
CA GLU A 49 -1.52 9.05 7.97
C GLU A 49 -1.39 8.57 6.51
N GLY A 50 -2.53 8.36 5.87
CA GLY A 50 -2.62 7.83 4.50
C GLY A 50 -2.64 6.30 4.40
N LEU A 51 -2.43 5.55 5.49
CA LEU A 51 -2.68 4.11 5.52
C LEU A 51 -4.14 3.83 5.92
N SER A 52 -4.85 3.07 5.08
CA SER A 52 -6.20 2.63 5.38
C SER A 52 -6.20 1.54 6.47
N PRO A 53 -6.93 1.71 7.59
CA PRO A 53 -7.03 0.68 8.64
C PRO A 53 -7.51 -0.66 8.11
N TRP A 54 -8.49 -0.64 7.21
CA TRP A 54 -9.06 -1.85 6.62
C TRP A 54 -8.08 -2.56 5.68
N TRP A 55 -7.27 -1.79 4.94
CA TRP A 55 -6.20 -2.37 4.11
C TRP A 55 -5.15 -3.06 4.98
N VAL A 56 -4.75 -2.43 6.08
CA VAL A 56 -3.78 -3.00 7.04
C VAL A 56 -4.35 -4.28 7.67
N LEU A 57 -5.62 -4.28 8.08
CA LEU A 57 -6.28 -5.45 8.65
C LEU A 57 -6.38 -6.60 7.64
N LEU A 58 -6.94 -6.36 6.45
CA LEU A 58 -7.11 -7.41 5.43
C LEU A 58 -5.76 -8.01 5.01
N GLY A 59 -4.73 -7.18 4.84
CA GLY A 59 -3.38 -7.65 4.57
C GLY A 59 -2.79 -8.45 5.73
N GLY A 60 -3.04 -8.02 6.98
CA GLY A 60 -2.60 -8.72 8.18
C GLY A 60 -3.22 -10.11 8.29
N LEU A 61 -4.54 -10.20 8.18
CA LEU A 61 -5.29 -11.46 8.19
C LEU A 61 -4.86 -12.40 7.05
N SER A 62 -4.71 -11.86 5.83
CA SER A 62 -4.23 -12.64 4.67
C SER A 62 -2.82 -13.18 4.90
N SER A 63 -1.91 -12.35 5.45
CA SER A 63 -0.53 -12.77 5.75
C SER A 63 -0.44 -13.84 6.84
N ILE A 64 -1.28 -13.76 7.88
CA ILE A 64 -1.38 -14.78 8.94
C ILE A 64 -1.87 -16.09 8.35
N ALA A 65 -2.89 -16.04 7.49
CA ALA A 65 -3.42 -17.21 6.81
C ALA A 65 -2.38 -17.84 5.86
N ALA A 66 -1.62 -17.02 5.11
CA ALA A 66 -0.52 -17.49 4.26
C ALA A 66 0.61 -18.16 5.07
N LEU A 67 1.00 -17.59 6.21
CA LEU A 67 1.97 -18.20 7.12
C LEU A 67 1.46 -19.54 7.67
N GLY A 68 0.22 -19.57 8.15
CA GLY A 68 -0.39 -20.80 8.66
C GLY A 68 -0.50 -21.88 7.58
N ASN A 69 -0.85 -21.50 6.35
CA ASN A 69 -0.91 -22.40 5.20
C ASN A 69 0.43 -23.11 4.97
N ILE A 70 1.54 -22.37 4.81
CA ILE A 70 2.84 -22.99 4.52
C ILE A 70 3.37 -23.84 5.67
N LEU A 71 3.14 -23.43 6.93
CA LEU A 71 3.64 -24.15 8.11
C LEU A 71 2.84 -25.42 8.42
N THR A 72 1.55 -25.46 8.07
CA THR A 72 0.69 -26.62 8.31
C THR A 72 0.71 -27.62 7.16
N LEU A 73 1.14 -27.19 5.97
CA LEU A 73 1.27 -28.04 4.79
C LEU A 73 2.12 -29.30 5.10
N PRO A 74 1.58 -30.52 4.91
CA PRO A 74 2.30 -31.78 5.18
C PRO A 74 3.68 -31.86 4.52
N VAL A 75 3.76 -31.40 3.26
CA VAL A 75 4.97 -31.33 2.44
C VAL A 75 6.05 -30.50 3.13
N SER A 76 5.74 -29.27 3.54
CA SER A 76 6.67 -28.41 4.30
C SER A 76 7.08 -29.03 5.64
N ARG A 77 6.15 -29.69 6.34
CA ARG A 77 6.46 -30.35 7.62
C ARG A 77 7.38 -31.56 7.43
N ALA A 78 7.27 -32.27 6.31
CA ALA A 78 8.21 -33.33 5.95
C ALA A 78 9.60 -32.75 5.69
N ASP A 79 9.71 -31.64 4.95
CA ASP A 79 10.99 -30.94 4.72
C ASP A 79 11.68 -30.55 6.03
N ILE A 80 10.92 -29.96 6.97
CA ILE A 80 11.42 -29.56 8.30
C ILE A 80 11.89 -30.79 9.10
N LYS A 81 11.29 -31.96 8.91
CA LYS A 81 11.76 -33.20 9.56
C LYS A 81 13.07 -33.70 8.95
N CYS A 82 13.19 -33.69 7.62
CA CYS A 82 14.41 -34.08 6.91
C CYS A 82 15.62 -33.22 7.30
N CYS A 83 15.42 -31.97 7.72
CA CYS A 83 16.47 -31.09 8.23
C CYS A 83 17.27 -31.64 9.42
N ARG A 84 16.80 -32.70 10.10
CA ARG A 84 17.56 -33.38 11.16
C ARG A 84 18.65 -34.31 10.61
N ASP A 85 18.46 -34.80 9.38
CA ASP A 85 19.26 -35.87 8.80
C ASP A 85 20.17 -35.38 7.65
N ILE A 86 19.93 -34.18 7.12
CA ILE A 86 20.70 -33.56 6.02
C ILE A 86 21.63 -32.44 6.49
N ASN A 87 22.62 -32.09 5.67
CA ASN A 87 23.53 -30.97 5.93
C ASN A 87 22.80 -29.63 6.06
N GLY A 88 23.32 -28.72 6.89
CA GLY A 88 22.69 -27.42 7.17
C GLY A 88 22.48 -26.54 5.94
N GLY A 89 23.38 -26.57 4.95
CA GLY A 89 23.21 -25.84 3.69
C GLY A 89 22.05 -26.37 2.84
N ALA A 90 21.88 -27.70 2.79
CA ALA A 90 20.78 -28.35 2.09
C ALA A 90 19.45 -28.08 2.80
N CYS A 91 19.41 -28.13 4.14
CA CYS A 91 18.24 -27.73 4.90
C CYS A 91 17.86 -26.25 4.67
N ALA A 92 18.85 -25.35 4.67
CA ALA A 92 18.60 -23.93 4.39
C ALA A 92 17.96 -23.74 3.02
N ALA A 93 18.49 -24.39 1.99
CA ALA A 93 17.93 -24.41 0.64
C ALA A 93 16.49 -24.95 0.62
N ALA A 94 16.24 -26.09 1.26
CA ALA A 94 14.91 -26.73 1.31
C ALA A 94 13.85 -25.85 2.00
N LEU A 95 14.26 -25.04 2.98
CA LEU A 95 13.36 -24.17 3.75
C LEU A 95 13.25 -22.74 3.19
N LEU A 96 13.95 -22.40 2.10
CA LEU A 96 13.90 -21.03 1.53
C LEU A 96 12.48 -20.55 1.24
N GLY A 97 11.61 -21.40 0.70
CA GLY A 97 10.21 -21.03 0.45
C GLY A 97 9.42 -20.75 1.73
N VAL A 98 9.69 -21.48 2.83
CA VAL A 98 9.09 -21.21 4.14
C VAL A 98 9.63 -19.89 4.69
N ALA A 99 10.95 -19.69 4.61
CA ALA A 99 11.59 -18.46 5.02
C ALA A 99 11.08 -17.25 4.23
N GLN A 100 10.80 -17.41 2.95
CA GLN A 100 10.28 -16.35 2.09
C GLN A 100 8.90 -15.86 2.53
N ILE A 101 7.97 -16.79 2.78
CA ILE A 101 6.62 -16.45 3.29
C ILE A 101 6.70 -15.93 4.73
N GLY A 102 7.54 -16.54 5.57
CA GLY A 102 7.76 -16.12 6.97
C GLY A 102 8.32 -14.70 7.07
N LEU A 103 9.27 -14.35 6.21
CA LEU A 103 9.83 -13.02 6.14
C LEU A 103 8.80 -11.99 5.66
N GLN A 104 8.06 -12.30 4.59
CA GLN A 104 6.96 -11.46 4.10
C GLN A 104 5.94 -11.16 5.21
N TRP A 105 5.54 -12.19 5.95
CA TRP A 105 4.66 -12.06 7.10
C TRP A 105 5.27 -11.19 8.20
N ALA A 106 6.53 -11.42 8.58
CA ALA A 106 7.20 -10.64 9.62
C ALA A 106 7.31 -9.16 9.23
N CYS A 107 7.69 -8.86 7.99
CA CYS A 107 7.77 -7.50 7.47
C CYS A 107 6.40 -6.81 7.45
N PHE A 108 5.33 -7.54 7.11
CA PHE A 108 3.96 -6.99 7.13
C PHE A 108 3.44 -6.79 8.56
N MET A 109 3.68 -7.73 9.47
CA MET A 109 3.33 -7.57 10.89
C MET A 109 4.11 -6.42 11.54
N PHE A 110 5.33 -6.16 11.10
CA PHE A 110 6.05 -4.95 11.50
C PHE A 110 5.34 -3.67 11.00
N ILE A 111 4.75 -3.66 9.80
CA ILE A 111 3.86 -2.56 9.36
C ILE A 111 2.65 -2.44 10.29
N VAL A 112 1.97 -3.54 10.63
CA VAL A 112 0.81 -3.51 11.55
C VAL A 112 1.21 -2.93 12.89
N MET A 113 2.36 -3.35 13.44
CA MET A 113 2.90 -2.83 14.69
C MET A 113 3.17 -1.32 14.60
N LEU A 114 3.89 -0.87 13.57
CA LEU A 114 4.16 0.55 13.34
C LEU A 114 2.87 1.36 13.16
N PHE A 115 1.89 0.79 12.46
CA PHE A 115 0.58 1.40 12.25
C PHE A 115 -0.14 1.65 13.58
N LEU A 116 -0.12 0.68 14.49
CA LEU A 116 -0.75 0.81 15.81
C LEU A 116 0.00 1.79 16.71
N ILE A 117 1.34 1.81 16.66
CA ILE A 117 2.19 2.71 17.46
C ILE A 117 2.04 4.17 17.00
N PHE A 118 2.07 4.40 15.69
CA PHE A 118 2.02 5.73 15.08
C PHE A 118 0.63 6.06 14.51
N PHE A 119 -0.43 5.49 15.10
CA PHE A 119 -1.79 5.77 14.65
C PHE A 119 -2.15 7.23 14.95
N PRO A 120 -2.52 8.04 13.95
CA PRO A 120 -2.90 9.42 14.18
C PRO A 120 -4.23 9.45 14.95
N VAL A 121 -4.19 9.91 16.20
CA VAL A 121 -5.39 10.22 16.97
C VAL A 121 -5.62 11.72 16.84
N ALA A 122 -6.75 12.12 16.24
CA ALA A 122 -7.12 13.52 16.23
C ALA A 122 -7.28 14.01 17.69
N PRO A 123 -6.61 15.10 18.11
CA PRO A 123 -6.83 15.66 19.43
C PRO A 123 -8.29 16.11 19.55
N GLU A 124 -8.94 15.71 20.65
CA GLU A 124 -10.35 16.01 20.97
C GLU A 124 -10.61 17.50 21.26
N TYR A 125 -9.58 18.35 21.21
CA TYR A 125 -9.64 19.77 21.52
C TYR A 125 -9.43 20.60 20.25
N ASP A 126 -10.52 21.03 19.64
CA ASP A 126 -10.71 22.42 19.19
C ASP A 126 -12.15 22.62 18.67
N MET A 127 -13.13 22.57 19.58
CA MET A 127 -14.52 22.99 19.33
C MET A 127 -14.68 24.53 19.29
N SER A 128 -13.59 25.30 19.11
CA SER A 128 -13.64 26.78 19.14
C SER A 128 -12.90 27.49 18.01
N SER A 129 -12.55 26.82 16.92
CA SER A 129 -12.23 27.52 15.67
C SER A 129 -13.07 27.00 14.52
N SER A 130 -14.19 27.69 14.37
CA SER A 130 -15.12 27.71 13.26
C SER A 130 -14.47 27.57 11.87
N THR A 131 -15.18 26.82 11.02
CA THR A 131 -15.32 26.98 9.55
C THR A 131 -14.20 26.57 8.58
N ALA A 132 -13.10 25.92 9.00
CA ALA A 132 -12.06 25.46 8.06
C ALA A 132 -12.10 23.95 7.64
N SER A 133 -13.00 23.13 8.20
CA SER A 133 -12.90 21.66 8.13
C SER A 133 -13.99 20.95 7.31
N LEU A 134 -14.47 21.55 6.21
CA LEU A 134 -15.44 20.90 5.30
C LEU A 134 -14.80 20.04 4.18
N THR A 135 -13.49 19.74 4.23
CA THR A 135 -12.80 18.94 3.20
C THR A 135 -11.99 17.76 3.72
N SER A 136 -11.96 17.51 5.03
CA SER A 136 -11.26 16.38 5.62
C SER A 136 -12.20 15.18 5.75
N SER A 137 -11.81 14.02 5.24
CA SER A 137 -12.39 12.73 5.66
C SER A 137 -12.52 12.70 7.20
N PRO A 138 -13.59 12.10 7.75
CA PRO A 138 -13.80 12.08 9.19
C PRO A 138 -12.54 11.57 9.90
N PRO A 139 -12.11 12.22 10.99
CA PRO A 139 -10.86 11.89 11.66
C PRO A 139 -10.85 10.40 12.02
N PRO A 140 -9.74 9.69 11.75
CA PRO A 140 -9.63 8.27 12.06
C PRO A 140 -9.86 8.08 13.56
N LYS A 141 -10.87 7.28 13.90
CA LYS A 141 -11.26 7.09 15.30
C LYS A 141 -10.27 6.13 15.93
N ARG A 142 -9.86 6.38 17.17
CA ARG A 142 -9.03 5.44 17.97
C ARG A 142 -9.62 4.02 18.00
N ARG A 143 -10.95 3.91 17.84
CA ARG A 143 -11.68 2.66 17.62
C ARG A 143 -11.12 1.82 16.46
N ASP A 144 -10.72 2.40 15.35
CA ASP A 144 -10.27 1.66 14.17
C ASP A 144 -8.92 0.98 14.45
N ALA A 145 -8.00 1.66 15.12
CA ALA A 145 -6.74 1.06 15.58
C ALA A 145 -6.98 -0.11 16.55
N VAL A 146 -7.92 0.04 17.49
CA VAL A 146 -8.29 -1.05 18.43
C VAL A 146 -8.90 -2.24 17.69
N ILE A 147 -9.74 -2.00 16.67
CA ILE A 147 -10.32 -3.07 15.84
C ILE A 147 -9.22 -3.79 15.06
N VAL A 148 -8.34 -3.05 14.39
CA VAL A 148 -7.22 -3.64 13.64
C VAL A 148 -6.34 -4.48 14.56
N GLY A 149 -5.92 -3.95 15.71
CA GLY A 149 -5.06 -4.66 16.66
C GLY A 149 -5.72 -5.90 17.25
N SER A 150 -6.97 -5.78 17.72
CA SER A 150 -7.70 -6.89 18.36
C SER A 150 -8.02 -8.02 17.37
N LEU A 151 -8.50 -7.70 16.16
CA LEU A 151 -8.80 -8.72 15.15
C LEU A 151 -7.54 -9.37 14.60
N THR A 152 -6.45 -8.61 14.40
CA THR A 152 -5.17 -9.19 13.96
C THR A 152 -4.61 -10.14 15.02
N LEU A 153 -4.65 -9.76 16.30
CA LEU A 153 -4.22 -10.61 17.40
C LEU A 153 -5.10 -11.86 17.52
N LEU A 154 -6.42 -11.70 17.47
CA LEU A 154 -7.37 -12.82 17.53
C LEU A 154 -7.12 -13.81 16.40
N ALA A 155 -6.93 -13.33 15.17
CA ALA A 155 -6.64 -14.17 14.02
C ALA A 155 -5.30 -14.90 14.15
N LEU A 156 -4.26 -14.24 14.65
CA LEU A 156 -2.96 -14.85 14.90
C LEU A 156 -3.06 -15.99 15.92
N LEU A 157 -3.73 -15.73 17.06
CA LEU A 157 -3.93 -16.73 18.11
C LEU A 157 -4.80 -17.88 17.62
N THR A 158 -5.92 -17.59 16.95
CA THR A 158 -6.86 -18.62 16.48
C THR A 158 -6.20 -19.51 15.43
N THR A 159 -5.54 -18.91 14.44
CA THR A 159 -4.81 -19.66 13.41
C THR A 159 -3.69 -20.48 14.03
N GLY A 160 -2.90 -19.91 14.94
CA GLY A 160 -1.81 -20.59 15.62
C GLY A 160 -2.28 -21.77 16.47
N ILE A 161 -3.28 -21.56 17.35
CA ILE A 161 -3.82 -22.59 18.24
C ILE A 161 -4.43 -23.75 17.44
N ILE A 162 -5.27 -23.46 16.44
CA ILE A 162 -5.86 -24.50 15.60
C ILE A 162 -4.78 -25.25 14.83
N SER A 163 -3.79 -24.54 14.27
CA SER A 163 -2.67 -25.17 13.55
C SER A 163 -1.88 -26.11 14.44
N VAL A 164 -1.52 -25.69 15.64
CA VAL A 164 -0.79 -26.51 16.62
C VAL A 164 -1.62 -27.71 17.06
N ALA A 165 -2.90 -27.49 17.39
CA ALA A 165 -3.81 -28.56 17.80
C ALA A 165 -3.97 -29.63 16.71
N LEU A 166 -4.15 -29.22 15.45
CA LEU A 166 -4.23 -30.16 14.32
C LEU A 166 -2.91 -30.90 14.09
N ILE A 167 -1.77 -30.21 14.20
CA ILE A 167 -0.46 -30.86 14.05
C ILE A 167 -0.23 -31.91 15.15
N ALA A 168 -0.62 -31.61 16.38
CA ALA A 168 -0.37 -32.46 17.54
C ALA A 168 -1.37 -33.62 17.69
N ALA A 169 -2.68 -33.35 17.51
CA ALA A 169 -3.74 -34.33 17.76
C ALA A 169 -4.17 -35.08 16.49
N TRP A 170 -4.25 -34.39 15.34
CA TRP A 170 -4.84 -34.95 14.12
C TRP A 170 -4.05 -34.58 12.85
N PRO A 171 -2.81 -35.09 12.69
CA PRO A 171 -1.93 -34.70 11.61
C PRO A 171 -2.51 -34.97 10.21
N HIS A 172 -3.45 -35.92 10.07
CA HIS A 172 -4.13 -36.22 8.82
C HIS A 172 -5.02 -35.08 8.30
N HIS A 173 -5.54 -34.19 9.16
CA HIS A 173 -6.39 -33.07 8.76
C HIS A 173 -5.62 -31.81 8.36
N THR A 174 -4.29 -31.81 8.51
CA THR A 174 -3.45 -30.63 8.26
C THR A 174 -3.46 -30.17 6.80
N GLN A 175 -3.63 -31.06 5.82
CA GLN A 175 -3.77 -30.67 4.41
C GLN A 175 -5.05 -29.85 4.17
N ASN A 176 -6.17 -30.29 4.73
CA ASN A 176 -7.45 -29.58 4.57
C ASN A 176 -7.39 -28.20 5.22
N TRP A 177 -6.76 -28.12 6.40
CA TRP A 177 -6.54 -26.86 7.09
C TRP A 177 -5.62 -25.92 6.30
N ALA A 178 -4.51 -26.43 5.76
CA ALA A 178 -3.64 -25.65 4.88
C ALA A 178 -4.43 -25.11 3.69
N ASN A 179 -5.20 -25.95 3.00
CA ASN A 179 -6.01 -25.54 1.85
C ASN A 179 -7.04 -24.46 2.20
N LEU A 180 -7.72 -24.60 3.35
CA LEU A 180 -8.64 -23.59 3.86
C LEU A 180 -7.93 -22.25 4.10
N LEU A 181 -6.77 -22.27 4.78
CA LEU A 181 -5.99 -21.05 5.04
C LEU A 181 -5.50 -20.38 3.75
N GLY A 182 -5.06 -21.15 2.75
CA GLY A 182 -4.66 -20.60 1.46
C GLY A 182 -5.84 -19.97 0.70
N ALA A 183 -7.01 -20.62 0.73
CA ALA A 183 -8.23 -20.07 0.14
C ALA A 183 -8.68 -18.79 0.85
N VAL A 184 -8.65 -18.76 2.19
CA VAL A 184 -8.94 -17.56 3.00
C VAL A 184 -7.96 -16.44 2.67
N ALA A 185 -6.67 -16.72 2.57
CA ALA A 185 -5.65 -15.73 2.21
C ALA A 185 -5.94 -15.09 0.84
N GLY A 186 -6.27 -15.91 -0.17
CA GLY A 186 -6.63 -15.45 -1.51
C GLY A 186 -7.93 -14.66 -1.56
N ALA A 187 -8.96 -15.08 -0.81
CA ALA A 187 -10.22 -14.36 -0.71
C ALA A 187 -10.05 -12.98 -0.05
N LEU A 188 -9.28 -12.91 1.04
CA LEU A 188 -8.97 -11.64 1.71
C LEU A 188 -8.18 -10.71 0.79
N ALA A 189 -7.24 -11.24 0.00
CA ALA A 189 -6.52 -10.45 -0.99
C ALA A 189 -7.45 -9.95 -2.10
N ALA A 190 -8.37 -10.77 -2.59
CA ALA A 190 -9.38 -10.33 -3.57
C ALA A 190 -10.26 -9.20 -3.01
N ILE A 191 -10.72 -9.32 -1.76
CA ILE A 191 -11.48 -8.26 -1.06
C ILE A 191 -10.64 -6.97 -0.92
N GLN A 192 -9.32 -7.10 -0.78
CA GLN A 192 -8.42 -5.94 -0.69
C GLN A 192 -8.23 -5.24 -2.04
N TYR A 193 -8.01 -5.98 -3.12
CA TYR A 193 -7.65 -5.41 -4.43
C TYR A 193 -8.85 -5.10 -5.33
N VAL A 194 -9.92 -5.91 -5.32
CA VAL A 194 -11.06 -5.74 -6.24
C VAL A 194 -11.78 -4.40 -6.05
N PRO A 195 -12.12 -3.96 -4.82
CA PRO A 195 -12.72 -2.64 -4.63
C PRO A 195 -11.82 -1.51 -5.10
N GLN A 196 -10.50 -1.66 -4.93
CA GLN A 196 -9.52 -0.69 -5.41
C GLN A 196 -9.50 -0.64 -6.95
N ILE A 197 -9.51 -1.80 -7.62
CA ILE A 197 -9.60 -1.89 -9.09
C ILE A 197 -10.84 -1.18 -9.59
N TRP A 198 -11.99 -1.50 -8.99
CA TRP A 198 -13.27 -0.91 -9.37
C TRP A 198 -13.29 0.60 -9.18
N TYR A 199 -12.78 1.07 -8.04
CA TYR A 199 -12.73 2.50 -7.74
C TYR A 199 -11.78 3.25 -8.69
N THR A 200 -10.58 2.72 -8.93
CA THR A 200 -9.63 3.30 -9.89
C THR A 200 -10.21 3.34 -11.30
N TYR A 201 -10.89 2.27 -11.73
CA TYR A 201 -11.58 2.24 -13.01
C TYR A 201 -12.67 3.32 -13.09
N ARG A 202 -13.50 3.48 -12.05
CA ARG A 202 -14.59 4.46 -12.02
C ARG A 202 -14.13 5.92 -11.94
N LEU A 203 -13.05 6.20 -11.20
CA LEU A 203 -12.58 7.58 -11.02
C LEU A 203 -11.81 8.13 -12.22
N GLY A 204 -11.23 7.25 -13.06
CA GLY A 204 -10.44 7.68 -14.22
C GLY A 204 -9.09 8.31 -13.87
N ASP A 205 -8.64 8.19 -12.62
CA ASP A 205 -7.42 8.82 -12.11
C ASP A 205 -6.65 7.89 -11.17
N VAL A 206 -5.32 7.91 -11.29
CA VAL A 206 -4.39 7.12 -10.48
C VAL A 206 -3.96 7.97 -9.30
N LYS A 207 -4.80 8.05 -8.27
CA LYS A 207 -4.41 8.74 -7.03
C LYS A 207 -3.16 8.07 -6.44
N SER A 208 -2.04 8.81 -6.43
CA SER A 208 -0.72 8.58 -5.78
C SER A 208 -0.18 7.15 -5.63
N LEU A 209 -0.73 6.17 -6.35
CA LEU A 209 -0.34 4.78 -6.28
C LEU A 209 1.09 4.67 -6.81
N SER A 210 1.99 4.07 -6.03
CA SER A 210 3.38 3.90 -6.42
C SER A 210 3.47 2.87 -7.56
N VAL A 211 3.33 3.36 -8.80
CA VAL A 211 3.47 2.57 -10.03
C VAL A 211 4.80 1.84 -10.07
N ILE A 212 5.86 2.47 -9.56
CA ILE A 212 7.22 1.91 -9.49
C ILE A 212 7.26 0.64 -8.65
N THR A 213 6.63 0.63 -7.48
CA THR A 213 6.62 -0.56 -6.62
C THR A 213 5.79 -1.69 -7.23
N MET A 214 4.70 -1.37 -7.94
CA MET A 214 3.90 -2.38 -8.63
C MET A 214 4.63 -2.99 -9.84
N LEU A 215 5.43 -2.21 -10.58
CA LEU A 215 6.23 -2.72 -11.70
C LEU A 215 7.23 -3.79 -11.29
N ILE A 216 7.76 -3.71 -10.06
CA ILE A 216 8.68 -4.71 -9.51
C ILE A 216 7.91 -5.87 -8.88
N GLN A 217 6.85 -5.57 -8.13
CA GLN A 217 6.11 -6.58 -7.36
C GLN A 217 5.31 -7.55 -8.24
N VAL A 218 4.65 -7.08 -9.30
CA VAL A 218 3.82 -7.92 -10.17
C VAL A 218 4.61 -9.08 -10.78
N PRO A 219 5.74 -8.86 -11.50
CA PRO A 219 6.55 -9.96 -12.02
C PRO A 219 7.14 -10.79 -10.89
N GLY A 220 7.58 -10.16 -9.80
CA GLY A 220 8.10 -10.86 -8.62
C GLY A 220 7.09 -11.85 -8.01
N ALA A 221 5.80 -11.52 -8.00
CA ALA A 221 4.74 -12.39 -7.48
C ALA A 221 4.59 -13.67 -8.30
N PHE A 222 4.72 -13.60 -9.62
CA PHE A 222 4.67 -14.78 -10.49
C PHE A 222 5.93 -15.65 -10.35
N VAL A 223 7.12 -15.04 -10.28
CA VAL A 223 8.37 -15.77 -10.03
C VAL A 223 8.33 -16.44 -8.65
N PHE A 224 7.75 -15.77 -7.64
CA PHE A 224 7.53 -16.35 -6.32
C PHE A 224 6.54 -17.52 -6.35
N ALA A 225 5.41 -17.38 -7.03
CA ALA A 225 4.47 -18.49 -7.18
C ALA A 225 5.13 -19.71 -7.85
N PHE A 226 5.94 -19.47 -8.89
CA PHE A 226 6.67 -20.52 -9.58
C PHE A 226 7.71 -21.19 -8.68
N SER A 227 8.50 -20.42 -7.92
CA SER A 227 9.50 -20.99 -7.00
C SER A 227 8.83 -21.83 -5.89
N LEU A 228 7.66 -21.43 -5.42
CA LEU A 228 6.86 -22.22 -4.49
C LEU A 228 6.32 -23.50 -5.13
N TRP A 229 5.78 -23.43 -6.36
CA TRP A 229 5.31 -24.60 -7.08
C TRP A 229 6.43 -25.62 -7.29
N GLN A 230 7.64 -25.20 -7.66
CA GLN A 230 8.80 -26.10 -7.79
C GLN A 230 9.15 -26.79 -6.46
N ARG A 231 8.95 -26.11 -5.33
CA ARG A 231 9.25 -26.65 -4.00
C ARG A 231 8.16 -27.60 -3.47
N VAL A 232 6.89 -27.17 -3.50
CA VAL A 232 5.80 -27.90 -2.84
C VAL A 232 4.92 -28.70 -3.79
N GLY A 233 5.14 -28.58 -5.10
CA GLY A 233 4.41 -29.29 -6.15
C GLY A 233 2.92 -28.97 -6.18
N TRP A 234 2.15 -29.91 -6.73
CA TRP A 234 0.69 -29.79 -6.87
C TRP A 234 -0.06 -29.97 -5.55
N GLU A 235 0.49 -30.73 -4.61
CA GLU A 235 -0.11 -30.92 -3.27
C GLU A 235 -0.15 -29.60 -2.48
N GLY A 236 0.79 -28.69 -2.76
CA GLY A 236 0.86 -27.35 -2.19
C GLY A 236 0.16 -26.26 -3.01
N TRP A 237 -0.84 -26.60 -3.84
CA TRP A 237 -1.55 -25.63 -4.69
C TRP A 237 -2.03 -24.38 -3.95
N SER A 238 -2.57 -24.56 -2.75
CA SER A 238 -3.11 -23.48 -1.93
C SER A 238 -2.04 -22.48 -1.46
N THR A 239 -0.76 -22.87 -1.48
CA THR A 239 0.39 -22.05 -1.12
C THR A 239 0.88 -21.18 -2.26
N TRP A 240 0.96 -21.68 -3.49
CA TRP A 240 1.45 -20.88 -4.62
C TRP A 240 0.33 -20.15 -5.38
N LEU A 241 -0.88 -20.71 -5.42
CA LEU A 241 -2.00 -20.13 -6.19
C LEU A 241 -2.43 -18.77 -5.64
N VAL A 242 -2.37 -18.57 -4.32
CA VAL A 242 -2.66 -17.28 -3.70
C VAL A 242 -1.80 -16.15 -4.29
N TYR A 243 -0.53 -16.43 -4.57
CA TYR A 243 0.40 -15.44 -5.13
C TYR A 243 0.12 -15.15 -6.61
N ILE A 244 -0.36 -16.15 -7.37
CA ILE A 244 -0.86 -15.94 -8.73
C ILE A 244 -2.08 -15.03 -8.70
N VAL A 245 -3.07 -15.35 -7.86
CA VAL A 245 -4.30 -14.55 -7.72
C VAL A 245 -3.94 -13.11 -7.35
N THR A 246 -3.07 -12.90 -6.35
CA THR A 246 -2.63 -11.55 -5.98
C THR A 246 -1.85 -10.86 -7.10
N GLY A 247 -0.99 -11.58 -7.81
CA GLY A 247 -0.20 -11.03 -8.91
C GLY A 247 -1.07 -10.58 -10.08
N VAL A 248 -2.13 -11.34 -10.41
CA VAL A 248 -3.12 -10.95 -11.43
C VAL A 248 -3.88 -9.70 -10.99
N LEU A 249 -4.39 -9.66 -9.76
CA LEU A 249 -5.11 -8.49 -9.23
C LEU A 249 -4.23 -7.23 -9.23
N GLN A 250 -2.98 -7.35 -8.77
CA GLN A 250 -2.00 -6.27 -8.83
C GLN A 250 -1.64 -5.88 -10.26
N GLY A 251 -1.55 -6.85 -11.18
CA GLY A 251 -1.29 -6.63 -12.60
C GLY A 251 -2.41 -5.84 -13.28
N VAL A 252 -3.68 -6.12 -12.96
CA VAL A 252 -4.83 -5.34 -13.44
C VAL A 252 -4.75 -3.89 -12.95
N LEU A 253 -4.45 -3.67 -11.66
CA LEU A 253 -4.24 -2.32 -11.11
C LEU A 253 -3.10 -1.59 -11.82
N LEU A 254 -1.98 -2.27 -12.06
CA LEU A 254 -0.83 -1.71 -12.76
C LEU A 254 -1.19 -1.34 -14.21
N GLY A 255 -1.96 -2.19 -14.90
CA GLY A 255 -2.46 -1.90 -16.26
C GLY A 255 -3.33 -0.65 -16.30
N LEU A 256 -4.27 -0.51 -15.37
CA LEU A 256 -5.09 0.70 -15.23
C LEU A 256 -4.23 1.92 -14.91
N ALA A 257 -3.23 1.78 -14.02
CA ALA A 257 -2.34 2.86 -13.65
C ALA A 257 -1.51 3.37 -14.84
N ILE A 258 -0.95 2.45 -15.64
CA ILE A 258 -0.20 2.79 -16.85
C ILE A 258 -1.12 3.46 -17.88
N HIS A 259 -2.34 2.95 -18.06
CA HIS A 259 -3.32 3.49 -19.00
C HIS A 259 -3.67 4.95 -18.68
N TYR A 260 -4.05 5.24 -17.44
CA TYR A 260 -4.40 6.61 -17.04
C TYR A 260 -3.21 7.56 -16.99
N TYR A 261 -2.03 7.07 -16.59
CA TYR A 261 -0.79 7.86 -16.67
C TYR A 261 -0.47 8.28 -18.11
N ARG A 262 -0.69 7.39 -19.08
CA ARG A 262 -0.53 7.70 -20.52
C ARG A 262 -1.54 8.75 -20.99
N ILE A 263 -2.82 8.60 -20.62
CA ILE A 263 -3.87 9.55 -21.00
C ILE A 263 -3.63 10.94 -20.40
N GLY A 264 -3.26 11.03 -19.12
CA GLY A 264 -2.92 12.30 -18.47
C GLY A 264 -1.80 13.03 -19.20
N ARG A 265 -0.71 12.31 -19.53
CA ARG A 265 0.42 12.89 -20.26
C ARG A 265 0.07 13.37 -21.68
N LEU A 266 -0.88 12.72 -22.35
CA LEU A 266 -1.35 13.17 -23.67
C LEU A 266 -2.12 14.48 -23.55
N ARG A 267 -2.99 14.62 -22.54
CA ARG A 267 -3.76 15.84 -22.28
C ARG A 267 -2.87 17.03 -21.90
N ASP A 268 -1.83 16.79 -21.11
CA ASP A 268 -0.85 17.82 -20.74
C ASP A 268 -0.08 18.33 -21.97
N LYS A 269 0.33 17.42 -22.87
CA LYS A 269 1.00 17.79 -24.13
C LYS A 269 0.12 18.60 -25.07
N GLU A 270 -1.17 18.30 -25.12
CA GLU A 270 -2.14 19.04 -25.95
C GLU A 270 -2.34 20.45 -25.40
N SER A 271 -2.41 20.60 -24.06
CA SER A 271 -2.50 21.90 -23.39
C SER A 271 -1.25 22.77 -23.59
N ASP A 272 -0.05 22.18 -23.54
CA ASP A 272 1.20 22.88 -23.82
C ASP A 272 1.31 23.28 -25.30
N GLY A 273 0.83 22.43 -26.22
CA GLY A 273 0.83 22.68 -27.67
C GLY A 273 -0.16 23.77 -28.11
N GLU A 274 -1.32 23.84 -27.48
CA GLU A 274 -2.35 24.86 -27.78
C GLU A 274 -1.92 26.26 -27.29
N SER A 275 -1.16 26.35 -26.20
CA SER A 275 -0.58 27.62 -25.72
C SER A 275 0.45 28.25 -26.67
N PHE A 276 1.07 27.44 -27.54
CA PHE A 276 2.08 27.90 -28.48
C PHE A 276 1.50 28.38 -29.82
N TYR A 277 0.27 27.98 -30.18
CA TYR A 277 -0.40 28.37 -31.42
C TYR A 277 -1.40 29.53 -31.28
N GLY A 278 -1.75 29.95 -30.05
CA GLY A 278 -2.68 31.07 -29.81
C GLY A 278 -2.07 32.48 -29.86
N GLY A 279 -0.85 32.65 -30.37
CA GLY A 279 -0.07 33.89 -30.29
C GLY A 279 0.19 34.63 -31.62
N VAL A 280 -0.43 34.22 -32.72
CA VAL A 280 -0.26 34.89 -34.03
C VAL A 280 -1.64 35.01 -34.66
N ASP A 281 -2.27 36.17 -34.48
CA ASP A 281 -3.11 36.86 -35.48
C ASP A 281 -3.83 38.03 -34.78
N ASP A 282 -3.15 39.18 -34.75
CA ASP A 282 -3.78 40.50 -34.79
C ASP A 282 -2.71 41.50 -35.23
N VAL A 283 -2.46 41.52 -36.54
CA VAL A 283 -1.73 42.60 -37.20
C VAL A 283 -2.77 43.46 -37.91
N ASP A 284 -3.11 44.60 -37.31
CA ASP A 284 -3.36 45.83 -38.05
C ASP A 284 -3.09 47.04 -37.13
N GLY A 285 -2.05 47.82 -37.48
CA GLY A 285 -1.78 49.15 -36.91
C GLY A 285 -2.72 50.20 -37.53
N ALA A 286 -2.77 51.46 -37.12
CA ALA A 286 -1.98 52.23 -36.18
C ALA A 286 -2.79 53.51 -35.84
N ALA A 287 -2.70 54.00 -34.60
CA ALA A 287 -2.93 55.40 -34.30
C ALA A 287 -2.10 55.81 -33.07
N VAL A 288 -1.29 56.84 -33.32
CA VAL A 288 -0.26 57.46 -32.49
C VAL A 288 -0.83 58.12 -31.23
N GLY A 289 -0.07 58.10 -30.12
CA GLY A 289 -0.01 59.26 -29.21
C GLY A 289 -0.18 59.03 -27.71
N ALA A 290 0.94 58.73 -27.05
CA ALA A 290 1.41 59.27 -25.77
C ALA A 290 0.71 58.93 -24.42
N GLU A 291 1.61 58.79 -23.44
CA GLU A 291 1.49 58.97 -21.98
C GLU A 291 1.32 57.74 -21.07
N ASP A 292 2.39 57.56 -20.30
CA ASP A 292 2.51 57.10 -18.92
C ASP A 292 2.44 55.61 -18.54
N ALA A 293 3.64 55.14 -18.17
CA ALA A 293 3.99 54.60 -16.85
C ALA A 293 4.40 53.11 -16.77
N ASP A 294 5.72 52.99 -16.73
CA ASP A 294 6.55 52.21 -15.81
C ASP A 294 6.86 50.73 -16.08
N GLU A 295 8.16 50.51 -16.14
CA GLU A 295 8.88 49.28 -16.46
C GLU A 295 9.17 48.40 -15.22
N ARG A 296 9.38 47.11 -15.50
CA ARG A 296 10.46 46.25 -14.97
C ARG A 296 10.35 45.65 -13.56
N SER A 297 10.17 44.32 -13.61
CA SER A 297 11.21 43.32 -13.28
C SER A 297 12.11 43.59 -12.05
N ALA A 298 11.87 42.85 -10.97
CA ALA A 298 12.83 42.64 -9.90
C ALA A 298 13.13 41.14 -9.72
N LEU A 299 14.16 40.67 -10.43
CA LEU A 299 15.02 39.57 -10.00
C LEU A 299 16.33 40.20 -9.50
N LEU A 300 16.71 39.88 -8.25
CA LEU A 300 18.05 39.44 -7.83
C LEU A 300 18.22 39.64 -6.32
N GLY A 301 18.44 38.52 -5.62
CA GLY A 301 19.10 38.52 -4.33
C GLY A 301 20.62 38.57 -4.51
N SER A 302 21.29 39.40 -3.71
CA SER A 302 22.64 39.15 -3.23
C SER A 302 22.94 40.13 -2.10
N GLY A 303 23.36 39.61 -0.96
CA GLY A 303 23.56 40.39 0.25
C GLY A 303 24.89 41.12 0.30
N ARG A 304 24.95 42.24 1.03
CA ARG A 304 26.15 42.66 1.77
C ARG A 304 25.83 43.76 2.82
N LYS A 305 26.33 43.49 4.03
CA LYS A 305 26.73 44.36 5.16
C LYS A 305 26.45 45.88 5.08
N GLY A 306 25.94 46.44 6.19
CA GLY A 306 26.36 47.77 6.64
C GLY A 306 25.36 48.56 7.49
N SER A 307 25.61 48.59 8.82
CA SER A 307 25.54 49.75 9.73
C SER A 307 24.22 50.56 9.95
N ILE A 308 23.75 50.49 11.21
CA ILE A 308 23.39 51.60 12.13
C ILE A 308 22.50 52.74 11.59
N LYS A 309 21.25 52.86 12.09
CA LYS A 309 20.82 53.95 13.01
C LYS A 309 19.38 53.79 13.52
N ARG A 310 19.17 54.37 14.70
CA ARG A 310 18.03 54.34 15.62
C ARG A 310 17.07 55.51 15.34
N ASN A 311 15.76 55.26 15.39
CA ASN A 311 14.65 56.13 15.88
C ASN A 311 13.34 55.51 15.34
N GLY A 312 12.28 55.23 16.09
CA GLY A 312 11.70 56.02 17.18
C GLY A 312 10.47 56.75 16.63
N GLY A 313 9.29 56.11 16.65
CA GLY A 313 8.06 56.73 16.14
C GLY A 313 6.83 55.83 16.25
N SER A 314 6.05 56.04 17.31
CA SER A 314 4.74 55.43 17.57
C SER A 314 3.67 55.97 16.60
N SER A 315 2.87 55.09 15.98
CA SER A 315 1.50 55.44 15.58
C SER A 315 0.58 54.21 15.51
N LYS A 316 -0.67 54.40 15.92
CA LYS A 316 -1.71 53.42 16.24
C LYS A 316 -2.66 53.17 15.05
N ARG A 317 -3.10 51.89 14.94
CA ARG A 317 -4.45 51.37 14.55
C ARG A 317 -4.97 51.54 13.10
N ARG A 318 -5.29 50.40 12.45
CA ARG A 318 -6.66 49.86 12.17
C ARG A 318 -6.61 48.53 11.37
N PRO A 319 -7.62 47.65 11.45
CA PRO A 319 -7.57 46.27 10.94
C PRO A 319 -7.96 46.19 9.45
N ILE A 320 -7.29 45.32 8.69
CA ILE A 320 -7.59 45.05 7.28
C ILE A 320 -8.45 43.78 7.19
N ALA A 321 -9.61 43.92 6.55
CA ALA A 321 -10.55 42.86 6.22
C ALA A 321 -9.95 41.88 5.19
N GLY A 322 -10.20 40.58 5.41
CA GLY A 322 -9.66 39.50 4.59
C GLY A 322 -10.28 39.40 3.19
N THR A 323 -9.42 39.22 2.20
CA THR A 323 -9.80 38.91 0.82
C THR A 323 -10.09 37.40 0.71
N GLN A 324 -11.36 37.02 0.51
CA GLN A 324 -11.75 35.64 0.20
C GLN A 324 -11.26 35.23 -1.20
N ARG A 325 -10.40 34.22 -1.26
CA ARG A 325 -9.95 33.57 -2.50
C ARG A 325 -11.04 32.59 -2.95
N ARG A 326 -11.54 32.74 -4.19
CA ARG A 326 -12.50 31.81 -4.83
C ARG A 326 -11.95 30.38 -4.79
N VAL A 327 -12.64 29.49 -4.07
CA VAL A 327 -12.36 28.04 -4.06
C VAL A 327 -13.04 27.39 -5.27
N SER A 328 -12.26 26.57 -5.98
CA SER A 328 -12.62 25.84 -7.19
C SER A 328 -13.84 24.92 -6.99
N THR A 329 -14.74 24.94 -7.97
CA THR A 329 -15.99 24.15 -8.07
C THR A 329 -15.76 22.63 -7.96
N SER A 330 -14.52 22.16 -8.16
CA SER A 330 -14.11 20.75 -8.08
C SER A 330 -14.20 20.17 -6.65
N GLN A 331 -13.97 20.97 -5.60
CA GLN A 331 -14.00 20.49 -4.21
C GLN A 331 -15.41 20.23 -3.68
N ARG A 332 -16.44 20.91 -4.21
CA ARG A 332 -17.84 20.73 -3.78
C ARG A 332 -18.41 19.36 -4.13
N GLN A 333 -17.93 18.72 -5.19
CA GLN A 333 -18.41 17.38 -5.58
C GLN A 333 -17.89 16.27 -4.66
N ILE A 334 -16.75 16.46 -3.99
CA ILE A 334 -16.16 15.44 -3.11
C ILE A 334 -16.96 15.29 -1.79
N SER A 335 -17.54 16.39 -1.30
CA SER A 335 -18.27 16.39 -0.02
C SER A 335 -19.69 15.79 -0.12
N MET A 336 -20.29 15.73 -1.31
CA MET A 336 -21.67 15.24 -1.47
C MET A 336 -21.77 13.71 -1.59
N LEU A 337 -20.69 13.00 -1.93
CA LEU A 337 -20.74 11.56 -2.21
C LEU A 337 -20.57 10.63 -1.00
N TYR A 338 -20.39 11.16 0.21
CA TYR A 338 -20.33 10.39 1.46
C TYR A 338 -21.44 10.73 2.48
N ALA A 339 -22.44 11.50 2.08
CA ALA A 339 -23.65 11.67 2.90
C ALA A 339 -24.49 10.39 2.83
N ALA A 340 -24.44 9.59 3.89
CA ALA A 340 -25.33 8.45 4.08
C ALA A 340 -26.69 8.94 4.60
N THR A 341 -27.46 9.63 3.75
CA THR A 341 -28.93 9.80 3.69
C THR A 341 -29.27 11.01 2.82
N PRO A 342 -30.34 10.96 1.98
CA PRO A 342 -30.86 12.16 1.33
C PRO A 342 -31.43 13.11 2.41
N PRO A 343 -31.27 14.44 2.29
CA PRO A 343 -32.02 15.37 3.13
C PRO A 343 -33.52 15.21 2.83
N GLU A 344 -34.33 14.98 3.87
CA GLU A 344 -35.79 15.09 3.77
C GLU A 344 -36.15 16.50 3.31
N HIS A 345 -36.98 16.56 2.27
CA HIS A 345 -37.55 17.80 1.78
C HIS A 345 -38.71 18.14 2.72
N ASP A 346 -38.47 19.03 3.68
CA ASP A 346 -39.53 19.57 4.55
C ASP A 346 -40.35 20.56 3.71
N SER A 347 -41.38 20.04 3.04
CA SER A 347 -42.39 20.82 2.34
C SER A 347 -43.59 20.96 3.27
N ASP A 348 -43.58 22.00 4.11
CA ASP A 348 -44.80 22.64 4.63
C ASP A 348 -44.47 23.99 5.30
N ARG A 349 -44.51 25.05 4.48
CA ARG A 349 -44.75 26.42 4.97
C ARG A 349 -45.34 27.29 3.86
N SER A 350 -46.67 27.20 3.73
CA SER A 350 -47.54 28.29 3.30
C SER A 350 -48.96 27.98 3.72
#